data_AF-A0A381DIU4-F1
#
_entry.id   AF-A0A381DIU4-F1
#
_cell.length_a   1.000
_cell.length_b   1.000
_cell.length_c   1.000
_cell.angle_alpha   90.00
_cell.angle_beta   90.00
_cell.angle_gamma   90.00
#
_symmetry.space_group_name_H-M   'P 1'
#
loop_
_entity.id
_entity.type
_entity.pdbx_description
1 polymer ?
#
loop_
_entity_poly.entity_id
_entity_poly.type
_entity_poly.pdbx_seq_one_letter_code
_entity_poly.pdbx_strand_id
1 'polypeptide(L)'
;MKKEQLSKLAGVFLGLFKYAVEGIISFSTKPLKLAFWVGLIISLIAGIYGIYIVLDTLIGYPSLITIMLFLGGIELIVLGVVGEYIARIYEEVKKRPHYIIDEILDNSKDKK
;
A
#
# COMPACT_ATOMS: atom_id res chain seq x y z
N MET A 1 24.16 25.83 -7.23
CA MET A 1 23.96 26.00 -5.76
C MET A 1 22.50 25.88 -5.30
N LYS A 2 21.54 26.72 -5.74
CA LYS A 2 20.12 26.63 -5.29
C LYS A 2 19.38 25.33 -5.66
N LYS A 3 19.57 24.79 -6.87
CA LYS A 3 18.86 23.57 -7.33
C LYS A 3 19.20 22.31 -6.52
N GLU A 4 20.45 22.22 -6.05
CA GLU A 4 20.96 21.06 -5.30
C GLU A 4 20.42 21.04 -3.87
N GLN A 5 20.27 22.22 -3.24
CA GLN A 5 19.61 22.34 -1.94
C GLN A 5 18.10 22.06 -2.02
N LEU A 6 17.43 22.49 -3.10
CA LEU A 6 16.01 22.18 -3.31
C LEU A 6 15.77 20.67 -3.51
N SER A 7 16.67 19.97 -4.21
CA SER A 7 16.64 18.51 -4.35
C SER A 7 16.83 17.78 -3.02
N LYS A 8 17.80 18.22 -2.20
CA LYS A 8 18.00 17.66 -0.84
C LYS A 8 16.78 17.87 0.04
N LEU A 9 16.16 19.05 -0.01
CA LEU A 9 14.94 19.33 0.75
C LEU A 9 13.80 18.40 0.33
N ALA A 10 13.58 18.23 -0.99
CA ALA A 10 12.56 17.34 -1.53
C ALA A 10 12.81 15.87 -1.12
N GLY A 11 14.06 15.41 -1.15
CA GLY A 11 14.44 14.06 -0.70
C GLY A 11 14.16 13.83 0.79
N VAL A 12 14.43 14.83 1.63
CA VAL A 12 14.10 14.79 3.07
C VAL A 12 12.59 14.70 3.25
N PHE A 13 11.80 15.57 2.61
CA PHE A 13 10.33 15.52 2.70
C PHE A 13 9.74 14.17 2.23
N LEU A 14 10.25 13.62 1.14
CA LEU A 14 9.84 12.28 0.65
C LEU A 14 10.17 11.19 1.67
N GLY A 15 11.35 11.26 2.30
CA GLY A 15 11.73 10.35 3.37
C GLY A 15 10.79 10.43 4.57
N LEU A 16 10.50 11.62 5.07
CA LEU A 16 9.54 11.82 6.17
C LEU A 16 8.13 11.34 5.81
N PHE A 17 7.66 11.60 4.60
CA PHE A 17 6.36 11.13 4.13
C PHE A 17 6.29 9.60 4.11
N LYS A 18 7.32 8.94 3.58
CA LYS A 18 7.42 7.48 3.58
C LYS A 18 7.36 6.92 5.01
N TYR A 19 8.12 7.50 5.94
CA TYR A 19 8.10 7.07 7.34
C TYR A 19 6.73 7.25 7.99
N ALA A 20 6.03 8.34 7.71
CA ALA A 20 4.67 8.56 8.23
C ALA A 20 3.69 7.51 7.70
N VAL A 21 3.75 7.20 6.40
CA VAL A 21 2.93 6.14 5.78
C VAL A 21 3.26 4.76 6.38
N GLU A 22 4.54 4.41 6.50
CA GLU A 22 4.98 3.16 7.13
C GLU A 22 4.47 3.05 8.57
N GLY A 23 4.50 4.14 9.34
CA GLY A 23 3.94 4.19 10.69
C GLY A 23 2.44 3.91 10.73
N ILE A 24 1.65 4.57 9.88
CA ILE A 24 0.19 4.39 9.82
C ILE A 24 -0.17 2.93 9.49
N ILE A 25 0.55 2.31 8.56
CA ILE A 25 0.27 0.94 8.11
C ILE A 25 0.77 -0.09 9.14
N SER A 26 1.89 0.17 9.82
CA SER A 26 2.44 -0.73 10.84
C SER A 26 1.56 -0.86 12.08
N PHE A 27 0.93 0.24 12.49
CA PHE A 27 0.16 0.29 13.74
C PHE A 27 -1.36 0.28 13.52
N SER A 28 -1.85 0.19 12.28
CA SER A 28 -3.29 0.27 12.02
C SER A 28 -3.77 -0.52 10.81
N THR A 29 -4.96 -1.10 10.93
CA THR A 29 -5.74 -1.70 9.82
C THR A 29 -6.70 -0.70 9.17
N LYS A 30 -6.71 0.56 9.62
CA LYS A 30 -7.57 1.63 9.08
C LYS A 30 -7.38 1.87 7.57
N PRO A 31 -6.16 1.89 7.00
CA PRO A 31 -5.96 2.06 5.56
C PRO A 31 -6.65 0.96 4.74
N LEU A 32 -6.49 -0.30 5.16
CA LEU A 32 -7.12 -1.45 4.51
C LEU A 32 -8.65 -1.35 4.52
N LYS A 33 -9.22 -1.01 5.69
CA LYS A 33 -10.68 -0.84 5.82
C LYS A 33 -11.18 0.33 4.98
N LEU A 34 -10.45 1.44 4.91
CA LEU A 34 -10.81 2.59 4.09
C LEU A 34 -10.82 2.22 2.60
N ALA A 35 -9.77 1.56 2.12
CA ALA A 35 -9.69 1.09 0.73
C ALA A 35 -10.86 0.15 0.38
N PHE A 36 -11.22 -0.75 1.29
CA PHE A 36 -12.38 -1.63 1.14
C PHE A 36 -13.70 -0.85 1.03
N TRP A 37 -13.98 0.07 1.95
CA TRP A 37 -15.22 0.85 1.93
C TRP A 37 -15.34 1.76 0.69
N VAL A 38 -14.24 2.39 0.29
CA VAL A 38 -14.19 3.22 -0.92
C VAL A 38 -14.43 2.37 -2.16
N GLY A 39 -13.76 1.22 -2.28
CA GLY A 39 -13.97 0.29 -3.40
C GLY A 39 -15.42 -0.21 -3.47
N LEU A 40 -16.02 -0.53 -2.31
CA LEU A 40 -17.40 -0.99 -2.23
C LEU A 40 -18.40 0.08 -2.70
N ILE A 41 -18.24 1.33 -2.26
CA ILE A 41 -19.10 2.44 -2.69
C ILE A 41 -18.97 2.68 -4.19
N ILE A 42 -17.74 2.70 -4.71
CA ILE A 42 -17.50 2.96 -6.14
C ILE A 42 -18.05 1.83 -7.00
N SER A 43 -17.87 0.57 -6.59
CA SER A 43 -18.46 -0.58 -7.28
C SER A 43 -19.98 -0.50 -7.33
N LEU A 44 -20.62 -0.02 -6.26
CA LEU A 44 -22.08 0.09 -6.18
C LEU A 44 -22.60 1.20 -7.13
N ILE A 45 -21.92 2.35 -7.15
CA ILE A 45 -22.22 3.45 -8.07
C ILE A 45 -22.01 3.02 -9.53
N ALA A 46 -20.88 2.37 -9.82
CA ALA A 46 -20.56 1.91 -11.16
C ALA A 46 -21.52 0.81 -11.64
N GLY A 47 -21.97 -0.07 -10.73
CA GLY A 47 -22.99 -1.07 -11.03
C GLY A 47 -24.33 -0.44 -11.41
N ILE A 48 -24.82 0.54 -10.65
CA ILE A 48 -26.06 1.27 -10.96
C ILE A 48 -25.93 2.01 -12.30
N TYR A 49 -24.81 2.70 -12.52
CA TYR A 49 -24.56 3.43 -13.76
C TYR A 49 -24.42 2.50 -14.97
N GLY A 50 -23.80 1.33 -14.79
CA GLY A 50 -23.73 0.28 -15.80
C GLY A 50 -25.11 -0.24 -16.19
N ILE A 51 -26.00 -0.48 -15.22
CA ILE A 51 -27.39 -0.89 -15.50
C ILE A 51 -28.12 0.18 -16.31
N TYR A 52 -27.96 1.46 -15.96
CA TYR A 52 -28.54 2.56 -16.73
C TYR A 52 -28.05 2.58 -18.18
N ILE A 53 -26.75 2.43 -18.42
CA ILE A 53 -26.16 2.39 -19.78
C ILE A 53 -26.68 1.20 -20.60
N VAL A 54 -26.80 0.02 -19.98
CA VAL A 54 -27.33 -1.18 -20.65
C VAL A 54 -28.80 -1.00 -21.04
N LEU A 55 -29.58 -0.27 -20.25
CA LEU A 55 -30.98 0.03 -20.56
C LEU A 55 -31.14 1.13 -21.63
N ASP A 56 -30.19 2.07 -21.70
CA ASP A 56 -30.22 3.25 -22.60
C ASP A 56 -29.53 3.02 -23.96
N THR A 57 -29.29 1.77 -24.35
CA THR A 57 -28.30 1.44 -25.39
C THR A 57 -28.59 2.05 -26.78
N LEU A 58 -27.92 3.17 -27.10
CA LEU A 58 -27.52 3.60 -28.46
C LEU A 58 -26.10 4.23 -28.54
N ILE A 59 -25.38 4.41 -27.43
CA ILE A 59 -24.01 5.00 -27.42
C ILE A 59 -23.09 4.17 -26.50
N GLY A 60 -22.81 2.92 -26.87
CA GLY A 60 -22.38 1.87 -25.93
C GLY A 60 -20.87 1.66 -25.72
N TYR A 61 -19.96 2.18 -26.56
CA TYR A 61 -18.54 1.74 -26.50
C TYR A 61 -17.62 2.60 -25.61
N PRO A 62 -17.60 3.94 -25.73
CA PRO A 62 -16.64 4.76 -24.97
C PRO A 62 -16.92 4.81 -23.47
N SER A 63 -18.19 4.83 -23.08
CA SER A 63 -18.65 4.86 -21.69
C SER A 63 -18.32 3.55 -20.96
N LEU A 64 -18.53 2.40 -21.59
CA LEU A 64 -18.19 1.08 -21.03
C LEU A 64 -16.69 0.94 -20.77
N ILE A 65 -15.85 1.28 -21.76
CA ILE A 65 -14.38 1.18 -21.62
C ILE A 65 -13.87 2.09 -20.50
N THR A 66 -14.42 3.30 -20.40
CA THR A 66 -14.04 4.26 -19.34
C THR A 66 -14.37 3.72 -17.95
N ILE A 67 -15.55 3.12 -17.76
CA ILE A 67 -15.95 2.53 -16.48
C ILE A 67 -15.06 1.33 -16.13
N MET A 68 -14.78 0.46 -17.10
CA MET A 68 -13.89 -0.70 -16.89
C MET A 68 -12.48 -0.27 -16.49
N LEU A 69 -11.91 0.72 -17.18
CA LEU A 69 -10.58 1.24 -16.84
C LEU A 69 -10.56 1.93 -15.47
N PHE A 70 -11.62 2.67 -15.12
CA PHE A 70 -11.73 3.33 -13.82
C PHE A 70 -11.85 2.32 -12.67
N LEU A 71 -12.72 1.31 -12.82
CA LEU A 71 -12.84 0.21 -11.85
C LEU A 71 -11.53 -0.58 -11.74
N GLY A 72 -10.91 -0.93 -12.86
CA GLY A 72 -9.62 -1.64 -12.86
C GLY A 72 -8.50 -0.84 -12.18
N GLY A 73 -8.46 0.48 -12.36
CA GLY A 73 -7.51 1.35 -11.65
C GLY A 73 -7.70 1.32 -10.13
N ILE A 74 -8.95 1.31 -9.65
CA ILE A 74 -9.27 1.20 -8.22
C ILE A 74 -8.92 -0.18 -7.69
N GLU A 75 -9.23 -1.25 -8.43
CA GLU A 75 -8.86 -2.62 -8.05
C GLU A 75 -7.36 -2.77 -7.87
N LEU A 76 -6.55 -2.19 -8.77
CA LEU A 76 -5.09 -2.19 -8.66
C LEU A 76 -4.59 -1.44 -7.40
N ILE A 77 -5.22 -0.33 -7.03
CA ILE A 77 -4.91 0.40 -5.80
C ILE A 77 -5.23 -0.47 -4.57
N VAL A 78 -6.41 -1.11 -4.55
CA VAL A 78 -6.82 -1.99 -3.45
C VAL A 78 -5.87 -3.19 -3.34
N LEU A 79 -5.50 -3.81 -4.46
CA LEU A 79 -4.51 -4.89 -4.51
C LEU A 79 -3.14 -4.44 -3.99
N GLY A 80 -2.72 -3.20 -4.29
CA GLY A 80 -1.49 -2.62 -3.73
C GLY A 80 -1.53 -2.55 -2.20
N VAL A 81 -2.63 -2.07 -1.63
CA VAL A 81 -2.81 -2.03 -0.17
C VAL A 81 -2.77 -3.44 0.42
N VAL A 82 -3.53 -4.37 -0.16
CA VAL A 82 -3.54 -5.79 0.28
C VAL A 82 -2.14 -6.40 0.21
N GLY A 83 -1.39 -6.14 -0.87
CA GLY A 83 -0.02 -6.61 -1.05
C GLY A 83 0.93 -6.15 0.06
N GLU A 84 0.79 -4.90 0.54
CA GLU A 84 1.59 -4.40 1.66
C GLU A 84 1.27 -5.12 2.98
N TYR A 85 -0.01 -5.41 3.24
CA TYR A 85 -0.39 -6.21 4.42
C TYR A 85 0.12 -7.66 4.31
N ILE A 86 0.05 -8.27 3.13
CA ILE A 86 0.59 -9.63 2.91
C ILE A 86 2.11 -9.64 3.11
N ALA A 87 2.85 -8.64 2.61
CA ALA A 87 4.29 -8.54 2.80
C ALA A 87 4.67 -8.47 4.30
N ARG A 88 3.90 -7.72 5.09
CA ARG A 88 4.09 -7.63 6.55
C ARG A 88 3.81 -8.95 7.25
N ILE A 89 2.68 -9.60 6.91
CA ILE A 89 2.35 -10.93 7.44
C ILE A 89 3.47 -11.91 7.11
N TYR A 90 3.96 -11.90 5.86
CA TYR A 90 5.05 -12.76 5.42
C TYR A 90 6.32 -12.54 6.25
N GLU A 91 6.75 -11.29 6.45
CA GLU A 91 7.93 -11.02 7.29
C GLU A 91 7.74 -11.47 8.75
N GLU A 92 6.53 -11.35 9.30
CA GLU A 92 6.20 -11.84 10.65
C GLU A 92 6.28 -13.38 10.75
N VAL A 93 5.77 -14.11 9.75
CA VAL A 93 5.80 -15.59 9.75
C VAL A 93 7.15 -16.18 9.32
N LYS A 94 7.99 -15.40 8.64
CA LYS A 94 9.29 -15.84 8.13
C LYS A 94 10.29 -16.17 9.24
N LYS A 95 10.07 -15.70 10.48
CA LYS A 95 10.88 -15.99 11.69
C LYS A 95 12.39 -15.86 11.45
N ARG A 96 12.82 -14.90 10.62
CA ARG A 96 14.24 -14.74 10.29
C ARG A 96 14.95 -14.10 11.50
N PRO A 97 15.99 -14.73 12.07
CA PRO A 97 16.70 -14.14 13.20
C PRO A 97 17.29 -12.79 12.80
N HIS A 98 17.07 -11.75 13.61
CA HIS A 98 17.51 -10.37 13.32
C HIS A 98 19.03 -10.23 13.24
N TYR A 99 19.76 -11.14 13.86
CA TYR A 99 21.21 -11.18 13.86
C TYR A 99 21.69 -12.63 13.97
N ILE A 100 22.88 -12.87 13.46
CA ILE A 100 23.62 -14.11 13.64
C ILE A 100 24.78 -13.74 14.57
N ILE A 101 24.90 -14.43 15.70
CA ILE A 101 26.02 -14.24 16.63
C ILE A 101 27.21 -15.01 16.06
N ASP A 102 28.32 -14.32 15.84
CA ASP A 102 29.56 -14.92 15.32
C ASP A 102 30.43 -15.47 16.46
N GLU A 103 30.64 -14.68 17.51
CA GLU A 103 31.44 -15.08 18.68
C GLU A 103 30.90 -14.47 19.98
N ILE A 104 30.96 -15.24 21.07
CA ILE A 104 30.60 -14.79 22.43
C ILE A 104 31.87 -14.85 23.28
N LEU A 105 32.36 -13.69 23.73
CA LEU A 105 33.47 -13.61 24.66
C LEU A 105 32.95 -13.85 26.09
N ASP A 106 33.17 -15.06 26.60
CA ASP A 106 32.84 -15.44 27.98
C ASP A 106 34.01 -15.13 28.93
N ASN A 107 33.85 -14.08 29.74
CA ASN A 107 34.84 -13.60 30.70
C ASN A 107 34.79 -14.33 32.06
N SER A 108 34.07 -15.45 32.16
CA SER A 108 33.93 -16.21 33.42
C SER A 108 35.13 -17.13 33.74
N LYS A 109 36.10 -17.28 32.83
CA LYS A 109 37.27 -18.15 33.02
C LYS A 109 38.53 -17.47 33.56
N ASP A 110 38.54 -16.14 33.70
CA ASP A 110 39.75 -15.38 34.10
C ASP A 110 39.84 -15.07 35.62
N LYS A 111 39.01 -15.73 36.44
CA LYS A 111 39.11 -15.70 37.91
C LYS A 111 39.35 -17.11 38.44
N LYS A 112 40.59 -17.59 38.37
CA LYS A 112 41.09 -18.71 39.19
C LYS A 112 42.48 -18.42 39.69
#